data_AF-A0A1N7NSN7-F1
#
_entry.id   AF-A0A1N7NSN7-F1
#
_cell.length_a   1.000
_cell.length_b   1.000
_cell.length_c   1.000
_cell.angle_alpha   90.00
_cell.angle_beta   90.00
_cell.angle_gamma   90.00
#
_symmetry.space_group_name_H-M   'P 1'
#
loop_
_entity.id
_entity.type
_entity.pdbx_description
1 polymer ?
#
loop_
_entity_poly.entity_id
_entity_poly.type
_entity_poly.pdbx_seq_one_letter_code
_entity_poly.pdbx_strand_id
1 'polypeptide(L)'
;MQELVEFLFRSLVTHPEDVHVEAHQEGDVTTYRVTVHPDDMGRVIGRQGRIAHAVRSVVGAAAHRQGRRVHVLIGSQESSFNEDAGRS
;
A
#
# COMPACT_ATOMS: atom_id res chain seq x y z
N MET A 1 -11.50 -1.49 4.31
CA MET A 1 -10.03 -1.46 4.51
C MET A 1 -9.33 -0.72 3.37
N GLN A 2 -9.64 -1.04 2.10
CA GLN A 2 -9.14 -0.29 0.95
C GLN A 2 -9.35 1.23 1.09
N GLU A 3 -10.55 1.66 1.50
CA GLU A 3 -10.87 3.07 1.78
C GLU A 3 -9.93 3.73 2.80
N LEU A 4 -9.52 3.00 3.85
CA LEU A 4 -8.57 3.51 4.84
C LEU A 4 -7.20 3.74 4.20
N VAL A 5 -6.73 2.79 3.39
CA VAL A 5 -5.47 2.91 2.67
C VAL A 5 -5.54 4.12 1.73
N GLU A 6 -6.56 4.19 0.88
CA GLU A 6 -6.76 5.30 -0.06
C GLU A 6 -6.82 6.66 0.63
N PHE A 7 -7.58 6.77 1.73
CA PHE A 7 -7.66 8.00 2.53
C PHE A 7 -6.29 8.43 3.07
N LEU A 8 -5.53 7.48 3.65
CA LEU A 8 -4.21 7.77 4.20
C LEU A 8 -3.26 8.29 3.11
N PHE A 9 -3.17 7.62 1.96
CA PHE A 9 -2.27 8.05 0.90
C PHE A 9 -2.72 9.36 0.25
N ARG A 10 -4.02 9.57 -0.01
CA ARG A 10 -4.53 10.85 -0.54
C ARG A 10 -4.23 12.04 0.37
N SER A 11 -4.21 11.83 1.70
CA SER A 11 -3.86 12.89 2.65
C SER A 11 -2.36 13.23 2.67
N LEU A 12 -1.52 12.36 2.12
CA LEU A 12 -0.06 12.47 2.16
C LEU A 12 0.54 13.01 0.87
N VAL A 13 -0.22 13.15 -0.22
CA VAL A 13 0.30 13.48 -1.56
C VAL A 13 -0.20 14.84 -2.06
N THR A 14 0.43 15.35 -3.12
CA THR A 14 -0.05 16.55 -3.85
C THR A 14 -0.93 16.22 -5.05
N HIS A 15 -0.86 14.99 -5.56
CA HIS A 15 -1.71 14.49 -6.65
C HIS A 15 -2.64 13.38 -6.13
N PRO A 16 -3.69 13.71 -5.33
CA PRO A 16 -4.59 12.71 -4.74
C PRO A 16 -5.41 11.90 -5.77
N GLU A 17 -5.62 12.47 -6.96
CA GLU A 17 -6.24 11.82 -8.11
C GLU A 17 -5.43 10.63 -8.65
N ASP A 18 -4.11 10.69 -8.51
CA ASP A 18 -3.17 9.66 -8.99
C ASP A 18 -2.90 8.58 -7.94
N VAL A 19 -3.65 8.58 -6.84
CA VAL A 19 -3.62 7.50 -5.84
C VAL A 19 -4.53 6.38 -6.31
N HIS A 20 -3.92 5.26 -6.70
CA HIS A 20 -4.63 4.03 -7.05
C HIS A 20 -4.28 2.92 -6.07
N VAL A 21 -5.32 2.23 -5.57
CA VAL A 21 -5.17 1.13 -4.62
C VAL A 21 -5.77 -0.13 -5.23
N GLU A 22 -4.93 -1.13 -5.46
CA GLU A 22 -5.34 -2.48 -5.85
C GLU A 22 -5.25 -3.41 -4.65
N ALA A 23 -6.21 -4.33 -4.52
CA ALA A 23 -6.21 -5.33 -3.48
C ALA A 23 -6.10 -6.73 -4.09
N HIS A 24 -5.09 -7.49 -3.66
CA HIS A 24 -4.95 -8.91 -3.98
C HIS A 24 -5.10 -9.73 -2.71
N GLN A 25 -6.03 -10.68 -2.71
CA GLN A 25 -6.27 -11.56 -1.56
C GLN A 25 -5.74 -12.96 -1.84
N GLU A 26 -4.94 -13.47 -0.91
CA GLU A 26 -4.39 -14.82 -0.93
C GLU A 26 -4.57 -15.44 0.46
N GLY A 27 -5.58 -16.30 0.60
CA GLY A 27 -6.03 -16.82 1.90
C GLY A 27 -6.40 -15.70 2.88
N ASP A 28 -5.75 -15.70 4.04
CA ASP A 28 -5.95 -14.72 5.12
C ASP A 28 -5.11 -13.44 4.97
N VAL A 29 -4.31 -13.37 3.91
CA VAL A 29 -3.42 -12.26 3.60
C VAL A 29 -4.02 -11.40 2.51
N THR A 30 -4.06 -10.09 2.71
CA THR A 30 -4.47 -9.13 1.69
C THR A 30 -3.35 -8.14 1.42
N THR A 31 -2.87 -8.13 0.17
CA THR A 31 -1.84 -7.19 -0.28
C THR A 31 -2.51 -6.01 -0.96
N TYR A 32 -2.29 -4.81 -0.41
CA TYR A 32 -2.67 -3.55 -1.02
C TYR A 32 -1.49 -2.99 -1.78
N ARG A 33 -1.60 -2.90 -3.11
CA ARG A 33 -0.64 -2.20 -3.95
C ARG A 33 -1.15 -0.78 -4.14
N VAL A 34 -0.32 0.18 -3.74
CA VAL A 34 -0.60 1.60 -3.84
C VAL A 34 0.34 2.20 -4.86
N THR A 35 -0.25 2.73 -5.91
CA THR A 35 0.44 3.50 -6.93
C THR A 35 0.16 4.99 -6.69
N VAL A 36 1.20 5.81 -6.75
CA VAL A 36 1.11 7.27 -6.62
C VAL A 36 1.86 7.96 -7.76
N HIS A 37 1.61 9.26 -7.95
CA HIS A 37 2.37 10.07 -8.88
C HIS A 37 3.89 10.01 -8.54
N PRO A 38 4.80 9.94 -9.53
CA PRO A 38 6.24 9.84 -9.28
C PRO A 38 6.80 10.94 -8.36
N ASP A 39 6.31 12.18 -8.49
CA ASP A 39 6.76 13.31 -7.65
C ASP A 39 6.36 13.17 -6.17
N ASP A 40 5.36 12.34 -5.88
CA ASP A 40 4.89 12.08 -4.52
C ASP A 40 5.64 10.93 -3.84
N MET A 41 6.42 10.13 -4.58
CA MET A 41 7.14 8.98 -4.02
C MET A 41 8.06 9.37 -2.87
N GLY A 42 8.83 10.45 -3.02
CA GLY A 42 9.73 10.91 -1.96
C GLY A 42 8.99 11.27 -0.66
N ARG A 43 7.79 11.85 -0.78
CA ARG A 43 6.94 12.24 0.34
C ARG A 43 6.31 11.03 1.01
N VAL A 44 5.80 10.09 0.23
CA VAL A 44 5.11 8.88 0.71
C VAL A 44 6.07 7.90 1.38
N ILE A 45 7.25 7.69 0.79
CA ILE A 45 8.29 6.88 1.44
C ILE A 45 8.79 7.60 2.70
N GLY A 46 9.06 8.90 2.57
CA GLY A 46 9.61 9.73 3.63
C GLY A 46 11.07 9.38 3.94
N ARG A 47 11.72 10.22 4.75
CA ARG A 47 13.12 10.03 5.13
C ARG A 47 13.29 8.67 5.84
N GLN A 48 14.18 7.82 5.32
CA GLN A 48 14.43 6.46 5.83
C GLN A 48 13.16 5.58 5.87
N GLY A 49 12.17 5.84 5.01
CA GLY A 49 10.95 5.03 4.97
C GLY A 49 9.96 5.28 6.12
N ARG A 50 10.15 6.34 6.92
CA ARG A 50 9.37 6.59 8.15
C ARG A 50 7.87 6.71 7.89
N ILE A 51 7.46 7.38 6.81
CA ILE A 51 6.04 7.60 6.50
C ILE A 51 5.41 6.29 6.05
N ALA A 52 6.05 5.59 5.11
CA ALA A 52 5.61 4.26 4.68
C ALA A 52 5.50 3.25 5.84
N HIS A 53 6.45 3.28 6.78
CA HIS A 53 6.38 2.45 7.98
C HIS A 53 5.18 2.80 8.86
N ALA A 54 4.95 4.08 9.14
CA ALA A 54 3.83 4.53 9.96
C ALA A 54 2.48 4.11 9.37
N VAL A 55 2.29 4.30 8.04
CA VAL A 55 1.08 3.87 7.35
C VAL A 55 0.90 2.35 7.46
N ARG A 56 1.96 1.56 7.22
CA ARG A 56 1.91 0.09 7.39
C ARG A 56 1.54 -0.32 8.81
N SER A 57 2.04 0.37 9.83
CA SER A 57 1.67 0.11 11.22
C SER A 57 0.18 0.36 11.49
N VAL A 58 -0.37 1.47 11.00
CA VAL A 58 -1.80 1.80 11.17
C VAL A 58 -2.69 0.77 10.47
N VAL A 59 -2.39 0.45 9.22
CA VAL A 59 -3.17 -0.52 8.43
C VAL A 59 -3.05 -1.93 9.02
N GLY A 60 -1.85 -2.32 9.46
CA GLY A 60 -1.61 -3.58 10.16
C GLY A 60 -2.39 -3.71 11.47
N ALA A 61 -2.41 -2.66 12.29
CA ALA A 61 -3.18 -2.64 13.53
C ALA A 61 -4.69 -2.74 13.27
N ALA A 62 -5.20 -2.03 12.25
CA ALA A 62 -6.61 -2.10 11.86
C ALA A 62 -6.99 -3.50 11.35
N ALA A 63 -6.14 -4.14 10.55
CA ALA A 63 -6.35 -5.49 10.04
C ALA A 63 -6.27 -6.57 11.14
N HIS A 64 -5.33 -6.42 12.08
CA HIS A 64 -5.19 -7.35 13.19
C HIS A 64 -6.45 -7.41 14.06
N ARG A 65 -7.10 -6.25 14.29
CA ARG A 65 -8.41 -6.18 14.97
C ARG A 65 -9.54 -6.89 14.24
N GLN A 66 -9.37 -7.15 12.94
CA GLN A 66 -10.32 -7.88 12.08
C GLN A 66 -9.91 -9.35 11.87
N GLY A 67 -8.85 -9.82 12.53
CA GLY A 67 -8.33 -11.19 12.34
C GLY A 67 -7.66 -11.42 10.98
N ARG A 68 -7.26 -10.36 10.26
CA ARG A 68 -6.67 -10.44 8.92
C ARG A 68 -5.21 -10.04 8.92
N ARG A 69 -4.44 -10.57 7.97
CA ARG A 69 -3.06 -10.14 7.70
C ARG A 69 -3.05 -9.25 6.47
N VAL A 70 -2.20 -8.22 6.47
CA VAL A 70 -2.13 -7.25 5.37
C VAL A 70 -0.69 -6.86 5.05
N HIS A 71 -0.44 -6.64 3.77
CA HIS A 71 0.79 -6.02 3.26
C HIS A 71 0.43 -4.77 2.47
N VAL A 72 1.28 -3.75 2.55
CA VAL A 72 1.13 -2.53 1.73
C VAL A 72 2.39 -2.34 0.92
N LEU A 73 2.26 -2.42 -0.40
CA LEU A 73 3.31 -2.15 -1.37
C LEU A 73 3.09 -0.76 -1.95
N ILE A 74 4.15 0.03 -2.06
CA ILE A 74 4.08 1.42 -2.52
C ILE A 74 5.00 1.53 -3.74
N GLY A 75 4.47 2.02 -4.85
CA GLY A 75 5.23 2.23 -6.08
C GLY A 75 4.74 3.43 -6.89
N SER A 76 5.53 3.82 -7.87
CA SER A 76 5.07 4.60 -9.03
C SER A 76 4.69 3.62 -10.15
N GLN A 77 3.91 4.06 -11.15
CA GLN A 77 3.58 3.23 -12.31
C GLN A 77 4.79 2.43 -12.83
N GLU A 78 4.52 1.16 -13.16
CA GLU A 78 5.43 0.07 -13.52
C GLU A 78 6.21 -0.61 -12.38
N SER A 79 5.60 -1.70 -11.90
CA SER A 79 6.30 -2.96 -11.68
C SER A 79 5.30 -4.09 -11.91
N SER A 80 5.29 -4.65 -13.11
CA SER A 80 4.71 -5.97 -13.36
C SER A 80 5.46 -6.97 -12.49
N PHE A 81 4.91 -7.32 -11.33
CA PHE A 81 5.45 -8.41 -10.53
C PHE A 81 4.95 -9.72 -11.11
N ASN A 82 5.90 -10.47 -11.68
CA ASN A 82 5.83 -11.83 -12.15
C ASN A 82 4.95 -12.71 -11.23
N GLU A 83 3.98 -13.40 -11.83
CA GLU A 83 3.22 -14.52 -11.24
C GLU A 83 4.16 -15.72 -11.03
N ASP A 84 5.03 -15.66 -10.03
CA ASP A 84 5.93 -16.78 -9.74
C ASP A 84 6.15 -16.95 -8.23
N ALA A 85 5.09 -17.40 -7.57
CA ALA A 85 5.18 -18.31 -6.43
C ALA A 85 4.09 -19.40 -6.49
N GLY A 86 3.59 -19.67 -7.70
CA GLY A 86 2.72 -20.78 -8.05
C GLY A 86 3.49 -21.94 -8.69
N ARG A 87 4.66 -22.32 -8.15
CA ARG A 87 5.35 -23.56 -8.50
C ARG A 87 5.91 -24.25 -7.26
N SER A 88 5.16 -25.30 -6.89
CA SER A 88 5.57 -26.57 -6.27
C SER A 88 6.19 -26.57 -4.87
#